data_AF-A0A7Y5QY18-F1
#
_entry.id   AF-A0A7Y5QY18-F1
#
_cell.length_a   1.000
_cell.length_b   1.000
_cell.length_c   1.000
_cell.angle_alpha   90.00
_cell.angle_beta   90.00
_cell.angle_gamma   90.00
#
_symmetry.space_group_name_H-M   'P 1'
#
loop_
_entity.id
_entity.type
_entity.pdbx_description
1 polymer ?
#
loop_
_entity_poly.entity_id
_entity_poly.type
_entity_poly.pdbx_seq_one_letter_code
_entity_poly.pdbx_strand_id
1 'polypeptide(L)'
;MPVIILVADGARPDTLTAAMDDGSLPALARLRAEGGSWVVTSTFPSVTGPAYSPLLLGRYPGPVGLPALRWYDRARSETAFPHHTRSYVGHEMRHVDRDLDATAPTLFELAQPAVGALSVITRGLPRRQRVGMGMG
;
A
#
# COMPACT_ATOMS: atom_id res chain seq x y z
N MET A 1 -3.10 21.23 9.10
CA MET A 1 -3.22 21.02 7.64
C MET A 1 -3.19 19.51 7.39
N PRO A 2 -4.21 18.91 6.73
CA PRO A 2 -4.21 17.48 6.45
C PRO A 2 -3.23 17.13 5.32
N VAL A 3 -2.67 15.92 5.36
CA VAL A 3 -1.90 15.32 4.26
C VAL A 3 -2.74 14.22 3.64
N ILE A 4 -2.88 14.23 2.31
CA ILE A 4 -3.62 13.20 1.57
C ILE A 4 -2.62 12.49 0.66
N ILE A 5 -2.52 11.17 0.81
CA ILE A 5 -1.73 10.29 -0.07
C ILE A 5 -2.73 9.46 -0.87
N LEU A 6 -2.71 9.61 -2.20
CA LEU A 6 -3.51 8.81 -3.11
C LEU A 6 -2.59 7.79 -3.81
N VAL A 7 -2.90 6.51 -3.66
CA VAL A 7 -2.23 5.43 -4.38
C VAL A 7 -3.18 4.93 -5.47
N ALA A 8 -2.87 5.26 -6.72
CA ALA A 8 -3.61 4.79 -7.89
C ALA A 8 -2.95 3.53 -8.45
N ASP A 9 -3.50 2.36 -8.10
CA ASP A 9 -2.93 1.07 -8.52
C ASP A 9 -2.95 0.92 -10.05
N GLY A 10 -1.85 0.45 -10.62
CA GLY A 10 -1.68 0.29 -12.07
C GLY A 10 -1.65 1.60 -12.89
N ALA A 11 -1.67 2.78 -12.26
CA ALA A 11 -1.62 4.05 -12.98
C ALA A 11 -0.23 4.29 -13.58
N ARG A 12 -0.11 4.05 -14.90
CA ARG A 12 1.16 4.26 -15.61
C ARG A 12 1.44 5.76 -15.81
N PRO A 13 2.69 6.22 -15.64
CA PRO A 13 3.03 7.64 -15.79
C PRO A 13 2.73 8.24 -17.16
N ASP A 14 2.89 7.46 -18.24
CA ASP A 14 2.62 7.91 -19.61
C ASP A 14 1.13 8.14 -19.85
N THR A 15 0.27 7.22 -19.40
CA THR A 15 -1.18 7.38 -19.49
C THR A 15 -1.68 8.56 -18.66
N LEU A 16 -1.14 8.75 -17.45
CA LEU A 16 -1.54 9.86 -16.59
C LEU A 16 -1.11 11.22 -17.17
N THR A 17 0.10 11.29 -17.73
CA THR A 17 0.61 12.50 -18.41
C THR A 17 -0.25 12.85 -19.63
N ALA A 18 -0.53 11.88 -20.50
CA ALA A 18 -1.36 12.10 -21.68
C ALA A 18 -2.76 12.65 -21.32
N ALA A 19 -3.42 12.04 -20.32
CA ALA A 19 -4.73 12.47 -19.87
C ALA A 19 -4.74 13.84 -19.16
N MET A 20 -3.62 14.28 -18.58
CA MET A 20 -3.48 15.66 -18.08
C MET A 20 -3.30 16.65 -19.23
N ASP A 21 -2.54 16.28 -20.25
CA ASP A 21 -2.19 17.16 -21.38
C ASP A 21 -3.36 17.33 -22.37
N ASP A 22 -4.21 16.31 -22.54
CA ASP A 22 -5.41 16.36 -23.40
C ASP A 22 -6.63 17.00 -22.72
N GLY A 23 -6.52 17.35 -21.43
CA GLY A 23 -7.57 18.00 -20.65
C GLY A 23 -8.57 17.05 -19.98
N SER A 24 -8.40 15.72 -20.07
CA SER A 24 -9.25 14.74 -19.39
C SER A 24 -9.10 14.74 -17.86
N LEU A 25 -7.95 15.15 -17.34
CA LEU A 25 -7.64 15.22 -15.89
C LEU A 25 -7.26 16.65 -15.46
N PRO A 26 -8.17 17.64 -15.57
CA PRO A 26 -7.83 19.06 -15.40
C PRO A 26 -7.41 19.40 -13.96
N ALA A 27 -7.96 18.71 -12.95
CA ALA A 27 -7.58 18.92 -11.55
C ALA A 27 -6.15 18.45 -11.25
N LEU A 28 -5.73 17.30 -11.81
CA LEU A 28 -4.36 16.81 -11.66
C LEU A 28 -3.38 17.66 -12.47
N ALA A 29 -3.77 18.12 -13.65
CA ALA A 29 -2.97 19.05 -14.45
C ALA A 29 -2.70 20.36 -13.67
N ARG A 30 -3.70 20.88 -12.95
CA ARG A 30 -3.53 22.04 -12.05
C ARG A 30 -2.57 21.75 -10.90
N LEU A 31 -2.73 20.61 -10.20
CA LEU A 31 -1.81 20.22 -9.12
C LEU A 31 -0.37 20.04 -9.60
N ARG A 32 -0.17 19.50 -10.81
CA ARG A 32 1.14 19.40 -11.45
C ARG A 32 1.76 20.79 -11.68
N ALA A 33 0.97 21.76 -12.14
CA ALA A 33 1.44 23.11 -12.42
C ALA A 33 1.74 23.94 -11.15
N GLU A 34 0.94 23.76 -10.09
CA GLU A 34 1.12 24.44 -8.80
C GLU A 34 2.23 23.81 -7.94
N GLY A 35 2.56 22.54 -8.20
CA GLY A 35 3.58 21.77 -7.47
C GLY A 35 4.60 21.14 -8.40
N GLY A 36 4.54 19.82 -8.56
CA GLY A 36 5.44 19.09 -9.45
C GLY A 36 5.00 17.66 -9.73
N SER A 37 5.68 17.02 -10.67
CA SER A 37 5.45 15.63 -11.08
C SER A 37 6.80 14.96 -11.35
N TRP A 38 6.97 13.74 -10.82
CA TRP A 38 8.19 12.97 -10.95
C TRP A 38 7.84 11.51 -11.24
N VAL A 39 8.57 10.92 -12.19
CA VAL A 39 8.55 9.47 -12.42
C VAL A 39 9.51 8.82 -11.43
N VAL A 40 9.01 7.87 -10.64
CA VAL A 40 9.79 7.13 -9.65
C VAL A 40 9.69 5.63 -9.89
N THR A 41 10.70 4.89 -9.44
CA THR A 41 10.73 3.42 -9.54
C THR A 41 10.03 2.80 -8.34
N SER A 42 9.12 1.86 -8.60
CA SER A 42 8.46 1.07 -7.55
C SER A 42 9.40 0.00 -6.99
N THR A 43 8.95 -0.75 -6.00
CA THR A 43 9.64 -1.95 -5.51
C THR A 43 9.57 -3.09 -6.52
N PHE A 44 10.47 -4.05 -6.39
CA PHE A 44 10.29 -5.37 -6.98
C PHE A 44 9.92 -6.39 -5.88
N PRO A 45 8.86 -7.21 -6.07
CA PRO A 45 7.92 -7.19 -7.18
C PRO A 45 6.98 -5.96 -7.14
N SER A 46 6.62 -5.44 -8.32
CA SER A 46 5.76 -4.25 -8.46
C SER A 46 4.27 -4.64 -8.44
N VAL A 47 3.83 -5.26 -7.35
CA VAL A 47 2.45 -5.73 -7.17
C VAL A 47 1.81 -5.08 -5.95
N THR A 48 0.47 -5.04 -5.93
CA THR A 48 -0.35 -4.58 -4.80
C THR A 48 0.08 -5.26 -3.50
N GLY A 49 0.21 -4.50 -2.41
CA GLY A 49 0.79 -4.98 -1.14
C GLY A 49 2.27 -4.59 -1.00
N PRO A 50 3.23 -5.32 -1.61
CA PRO A 50 4.64 -4.95 -1.57
C PRO A 50 4.92 -3.50 -1.96
N ALA A 51 4.27 -2.99 -3.02
CA ALA A 51 4.44 -1.61 -3.48
C ALA A 51 3.90 -0.54 -2.49
N TYR A 52 3.05 -0.91 -1.53
CA TYR A 52 2.55 0.00 -0.51
C TYR A 52 3.55 0.18 0.63
N SER A 53 4.45 -0.79 0.84
CA SER A 53 5.36 -0.78 1.99
C SER A 53 6.30 0.45 2.04
N PRO A 54 6.91 0.94 0.94
CA PRO A 54 7.75 2.14 1.03
C PRO A 54 6.93 3.40 1.27
N LEU A 55 5.69 3.45 0.76
CA LEU A 55 4.81 4.61 0.94
C LEU A 55 4.32 4.72 2.38
N LEU A 56 3.95 3.60 3.00
CA LEU A 56 3.34 3.60 4.33
C LEU A 56 4.32 3.33 5.47
N LEU A 57 5.44 2.63 5.24
CA LEU A 57 6.42 2.28 6.27
C LEU A 57 7.79 2.91 6.00
N GLY A 58 8.02 3.51 4.84
CA GLY A 58 9.35 4.02 4.45
C GLY A 58 10.39 2.91 4.27
N ARG A 59 9.97 1.65 4.13
CA ARG A 59 10.84 0.47 4.04
C ARG A 59 10.48 -0.40 2.83
N TYR A 60 11.47 -1.09 2.29
CA TYR A 60 11.26 -2.11 1.25
C TYR A 60 10.49 -3.32 1.79
N PRO A 61 9.75 -4.05 0.94
CA PRO A 61 8.82 -5.10 1.34
C PRO A 61 9.48 -6.30 2.03
N GLY A 62 10.64 -6.74 1.54
CA GLY A 62 11.34 -7.91 2.06
C GLY A 62 11.68 -7.78 3.56
N PRO A 63 12.42 -6.73 3.97
CA PRO A 63 12.77 -6.51 5.38
C PRO A 63 11.58 -6.36 6.33
N VAL A 64 10.40 -5.98 5.84
CA VAL A 64 9.20 -5.80 6.69
C VAL A 64 8.25 -6.99 6.64
N GLY A 65 8.64 -8.14 6.08
CA GLY A 65 7.81 -9.35 6.08
C GLY A 65 6.74 -9.41 4.98
N LEU A 66 6.80 -8.53 3.97
CA LEU A 66 5.83 -8.48 2.86
C LEU A 66 6.48 -8.75 1.49
N PRO A 67 7.21 -9.86 1.28
CA PRO A 67 8.05 -10.05 0.09
C PRO A 67 7.26 -10.18 -1.23
N ALA A 68 6.01 -10.64 -1.17
CA ALA A 68 5.15 -10.85 -2.34
C ALA A 68 3.67 -10.95 -1.94
N LEU A 69 2.77 -10.96 -2.92
CA LEU A 69 1.34 -11.29 -2.72
C LEU A 69 1.13 -12.73 -2.26
N ARG A 70 1.97 -13.65 -2.74
CA ARG A 70 1.98 -15.06 -2.36
C ARG A 70 3.41 -15.50 -2.11
N TRP A 71 3.66 -16.17 -1.00
CA TRP A 71 5.00 -16.59 -0.61
C TRP A 71 4.97 -17.85 0.25
N TYR A 72 6.09 -18.56 0.27
CA TYR A 72 6.29 -19.80 1.02
C TYR A 72 7.19 -19.54 2.24
N ASP A 73 6.70 -19.90 3.41
CA ASP A 73 7.43 -19.81 4.66
C ASP A 73 8.13 -21.15 4.95
N ARG A 74 9.43 -21.20 4.62
CA ARG A 74 10.26 -22.38 4.88
C ARG A 74 10.48 -22.61 6.38
N ALA A 75 10.58 -21.53 7.17
CA ALA A 75 10.94 -21.60 8.59
C ALA A 75 9.74 -21.99 9.47
N ARG A 76 8.51 -21.85 8.96
CA ARG A 76 7.25 -22.06 9.68
C ARG A 76 7.09 -21.10 10.86
N SER A 77 7.61 -19.89 10.75
CA SER A 77 7.50 -18.86 11.78
C SER A 77 6.23 -18.02 11.63
N GLU A 78 5.81 -17.74 10.40
CA GLU A 78 4.71 -16.82 10.08
C GLU A 78 3.45 -17.55 9.60
N THR A 79 3.62 -18.74 9.02
CA THR A 79 2.52 -19.58 8.55
C THR A 79 2.54 -20.94 9.24
N ALA A 80 1.41 -21.30 9.84
CA ALA A 80 1.22 -22.58 10.52
C ALA A 80 0.27 -23.48 9.72
N PHE A 81 0.30 -24.77 10.06
CA PHE A 81 -0.50 -25.86 9.45
C PHE A 81 -1.96 -25.43 9.14
N PRO A 82 -2.52 -25.80 7.97
CA PRO A 82 -2.04 -26.82 7.01
C PRO A 82 -1.15 -26.29 5.89
N HIS A 83 -0.94 -24.98 5.78
CA HIS A 83 -0.27 -24.39 4.61
C HIS A 83 0.99 -23.63 5.03
N HIS A 84 2.13 -24.00 4.44
CA HIS A 84 3.41 -23.29 4.57
C HIS A 84 3.50 -22.09 3.62
N THR A 85 2.34 -21.53 3.28
CA THR A 85 2.20 -20.48 2.28
C THR A 85 1.29 -19.41 2.82
N ARG A 86 1.58 -18.17 2.45
CA ARG A 86 0.71 -17.03 2.65
C ARG A 86 0.22 -16.54 1.30
N SER A 87 -1.07 -16.21 1.20
CA SER A 87 -1.70 -15.61 0.02
C SER A 87 -2.59 -14.44 0.41
N TYR A 88 -2.10 -13.22 0.23
CA TYR A 88 -2.88 -12.00 0.45
C TYR A 88 -3.95 -11.75 -0.62
N VAL A 89 -4.07 -12.66 -1.58
CA VAL A 89 -5.23 -12.71 -2.46
C VAL A 89 -6.31 -13.57 -1.81
N GLY A 90 -7.39 -12.92 -1.39
CA GLY A 90 -8.51 -13.54 -0.70
C GLY A 90 -8.46 -13.35 0.80
N HIS A 91 -8.98 -14.32 1.54
CA HIS A 91 -9.24 -14.19 2.97
C HIS A 91 -7.98 -13.97 3.83
N GLU A 92 -6.81 -14.45 3.41
CA GLU A 92 -5.59 -14.23 4.20
C GLU A 92 -5.05 -12.81 4.10
N MET A 93 -5.65 -11.92 3.29
CA MET A 93 -5.39 -10.48 3.29
C MET A 93 -5.51 -9.87 4.69
N ARG A 94 -6.39 -10.41 5.54
CA ARG A 94 -6.55 -9.97 6.94
C ARG A 94 -5.28 -10.11 7.79
N HIS A 95 -4.32 -10.91 7.35
CA HIS A 95 -3.07 -11.13 8.08
C HIS A 95 -1.98 -10.12 7.69
N VAL A 96 -2.15 -9.31 6.64
CA VAL A 96 -1.13 -8.36 6.17
C VAL A 96 -0.58 -7.51 7.32
N ASP A 97 -1.45 -6.87 8.09
CA ASP A 97 -1.02 -5.98 9.19
C ASP A 97 -0.22 -6.71 10.27
N ARG A 98 -0.53 -7.99 10.52
CA ARG A 98 0.13 -8.83 11.53
C ARG A 98 1.47 -9.35 11.03
N ASP A 99 1.54 -9.74 9.77
CA ASP A 99 2.72 -10.33 9.15
C ASP A 99 3.82 -9.26 8.88
N LEU A 100 3.51 -7.97 9.03
CA LEU A 100 4.47 -6.87 8.95
C LEU A 100 5.36 -6.79 10.19
N ASP A 101 6.65 -6.51 10.01
CA ASP A 101 7.61 -6.24 11.10
C ASP A 101 7.06 -5.21 12.09
N ALA A 102 6.88 -5.61 13.35
CA ALA A 102 6.31 -4.79 14.41
C ALA A 102 7.18 -3.57 14.77
N THR A 103 8.47 -3.60 14.43
CA THR A 103 9.40 -2.48 14.66
C THR A 103 9.42 -1.45 13.51
N ALA A 104 8.63 -1.69 12.45
CA ALA A 104 8.49 -0.82 11.30
C ALA A 104 7.19 0.01 11.39
N PRO A 105 7.17 1.18 12.05
CA PRO A 105 5.93 1.92 12.22
C PRO A 105 5.34 2.36 10.87
N THR A 106 4.03 2.25 10.75
CA THR A 106 3.27 2.79 9.61
C THR A 106 3.04 4.29 9.76
N LEU A 107 2.79 5.01 8.67
CA LEU A 107 2.35 6.41 8.69
C LEU A 107 1.11 6.61 9.55
N PHE A 108 0.21 5.62 9.59
CA PHE A 108 -0.95 5.65 10.46
C PHE A 108 -0.57 5.61 11.93
N GLU A 109 0.46 4.88 12.34
CA GLU A 109 0.94 4.89 13.73
C GLU A 109 1.67 6.19 14.08
N LEU A 110 2.36 6.80 13.11
CA LEU A 110 3.18 8.00 13.32
C LEU A 110 2.37 9.31 13.27
N ALA A 111 1.32 9.39 12.46
CA ALA A 111 0.59 10.63 12.19
C ALA A 111 -0.90 10.45 12.48
N GLN A 112 -1.31 10.79 13.69
CA GLN A 112 -2.70 10.74 14.15
C GLN A 112 -3.30 12.17 14.24
N PRO A 113 -4.60 12.36 13.95
CA PRO A 113 -5.56 11.35 13.50
C PRO A 113 -5.37 10.95 12.02
N ALA A 114 -5.63 9.68 11.69
CA ALA A 114 -5.55 9.18 10.32
C ALA A 114 -6.81 8.43 9.86
N VAL A 115 -6.98 8.31 8.54
CA VAL A 115 -8.02 7.52 7.88
C VAL A 115 -7.37 6.75 6.73
N GLY A 116 -7.73 5.48 6.58
CA GLY A 116 -7.34 4.65 5.44
C GLY A 116 -8.58 4.24 4.66
N ALA A 117 -8.66 4.60 3.38
CA ALA A 117 -9.75 4.21 2.49
C ALA A 117 -9.20 3.24 1.43
N LEU A 118 -9.83 2.06 1.30
CA LEU A 118 -9.43 1.00 0.35
C LEU A 118 -7.93 0.64 0.46
N SER A 119 -7.35 0.80 1.66
CA SER A 119 -5.93 0.58 1.88
C SER A 119 -5.63 -0.89 2.17
N VAL A 120 -4.57 -1.41 1.58
CA VAL A 120 -4.10 -2.80 1.78
C VAL A 120 -3.50 -2.99 3.18
N ILE A 121 -2.74 -2.00 3.64
CA ILE A 121 -2.14 -1.96 4.98
C ILE A 121 -2.98 -0.99 5.80
N THR A 122 -3.44 -1.41 6.97
CA THR A 122 -4.28 -0.60 7.88
C THR A 122 -3.81 -0.64 9.33
N ARG A 123 -2.61 -1.19 9.59
CA ARG A 123 -2.00 -1.20 10.92
C ARG A 123 -1.93 0.22 11.47
N GLY A 124 -2.25 0.38 12.75
CA GLY A 124 -2.39 1.70 13.39
C GLY A 124 -3.78 2.34 13.31
N LEU A 125 -4.68 1.85 12.44
CA LEU A 125 -6.02 2.42 12.31
C LEU A 125 -7.07 1.65 13.14
N PRO A 126 -7.92 2.33 13.93
CA PRO A 126 -9.13 1.74 14.50
C PRO A 126 -10.13 1.41 13.38
N ARG A 127 -11.00 0.40 13.59
CA ARG A 127 -11.95 -0.09 12.56
C ARG A 127 -12.81 1.02 11.94
N ARG A 128 -13.25 2.00 12.74
CA ARG A 128 -14.05 3.15 12.27
C ARG A 128 -13.33 4.07 11.28
N GLN A 129 -12.00 4.02 11.24
CA GLN A 129 -11.15 4.81 10.33
C GLN A 129 -10.66 4.00 9.13
N ARG A 130 -11.10 2.73 9.00
CA ARG A 130 -10.86 1.87 7.84
C ARG A 130 -12.10 1.90 6.94
N VAL A 131 -12.05 2.69 5.88
CA VAL A 131 -13.18 2.94 4.97
C VAL A 131 -13.07 2.05 3.73
N GLY A 132 -14.21 1.51 3.26
CA GLY A 132 -14.25 0.75 2.02
C GLY A 132 -13.61 -0.65 2.08
N MET A 133 -13.21 -1.14 3.25
CA MET A 133 -12.80 -2.53 3.40
C MET A 133 -14.01 -3.42 3.13
N GLY A 134 -13.96 -4.27 2.11
CA GLY A 134 -15.03 -5.24 1.84
C GLY A 134 -15.31 -6.10 3.08
N MET A 135 -16.56 -6.55 3.26
CA MET A 135 -16.91 -7.53 4.30
C MET A 135 -16.16 -8.84 4.01
N GLY A 136 -15.00 -9.00 4.63
CA GLY A 136 -14.37 -10.29 4.87
C GLY A 136 -14.76 -10.82 6.24
#